data_AF-A0A2E8XGL9-F1
#
_entry.id   AF-A0A2E8XGL9-F1
#
_cell.length_a   1.000
_cell.length_b   1.000
_cell.length_c   1.000
_cell.angle_alpha   90.00
_cell.angle_beta   90.00
_cell.angle_gamma   90.00
#
_symmetry.space_group_name_H-M   'P 1'
#
loop_
_entity.id
_entity.type
_entity.pdbx_description
1 polymer ?
#
loop_
_entity_poly.entity_id
_entity_poly.type
_entity_poly.pdbx_seq_one_letter_code
_entity_poly.pdbx_strand_id
1 'polypeptide(L)'
;MNIATRYSGFAVIATLLNLLTQEVSLQIYAGFLDVYIGIFVGTIIGLMCKYYLDKQFIFSYQTQSSAYDAQTFFAYSLTGIGPTLLFWMMEVGFDLIYGTKRARYVGAVIGLTIGYVVKYQLDKHYVFSKQDI
;
A
#
# COMPACT_ATOMS: atom_id res chain seq x y z
N MET A 1 -18.31 10.12 -7.39
CA MET A 1 -16.86 9.83 -7.53
C MET A 1 -16.69 8.31 -7.61
N ASN A 2 -16.05 7.81 -8.67
CA ASN A 2 -15.86 6.36 -8.84
C ASN A 2 -14.81 5.83 -7.84
N ILE A 3 -14.82 4.52 -7.58
CA ILE A 3 -13.90 3.81 -6.68
C ILE A 3 -12.45 4.14 -7.02
N ALA A 4 -12.09 4.12 -8.31
CA ALA A 4 -10.74 4.44 -8.76
C ALA A 4 -10.24 5.80 -8.27
N THR A 5 -11.06 6.86 -8.41
CA THR A 5 -10.68 8.22 -7.98
C THR A 5 -10.50 8.31 -6.46
N ARG A 6 -11.37 7.66 -5.68
CA ARG A 6 -11.20 7.57 -4.22
C ARG A 6 -9.92 6.82 -3.86
N TYR A 7 -9.71 5.67 -4.50
CA TYR A 7 -8.57 4.79 -4.25
C TYR A 7 -7.24 5.52 -4.50
N SER A 8 -7.14 6.23 -5.63
CA SER A 8 -5.98 7.06 -5.96
C SER A 8 -5.81 8.23 -4.99
N GLY A 9 -6.89 8.95 -4.64
CA GLY A 9 -6.81 10.04 -3.67
C GLY A 9 -6.33 9.59 -2.29
N PHE A 10 -6.83 8.46 -1.79
CA PHE A 10 -6.40 7.88 -0.52
C PHE A 10 -4.96 7.37 -0.57
N ALA A 11 -4.52 6.83 -1.71
CA ALA A 11 -3.12 6.46 -1.90
C ALA A 11 -2.21 7.70 -1.78
N VAL A 12 -2.56 8.82 -2.42
CA VAL A 12 -1.81 10.07 -2.30
C VAL A 12 -1.74 10.55 -0.84
N ILE A 13 -2.85 10.56 -0.11
CA ILE A 13 -2.88 10.96 1.30
C ILE A 13 -1.97 10.06 2.15
N ALA A 14 -2.07 8.74 1.97
CA ALA A 14 -1.24 7.79 2.69
C ALA A 14 0.25 7.96 2.37
N THR A 15 0.61 8.23 1.11
CA THR A 15 1.98 8.53 0.70
C THR A 15 2.50 9.82 1.35
N LEU A 16 1.69 10.88 1.39
CA LEU A 16 2.09 12.14 2.04
C LEU A 16 2.32 11.95 3.55
N LEU A 17 1.43 11.24 4.24
CA LEU A 17 1.61 10.94 5.67
C LEU A 17 2.80 10.03 5.94
N ASN A 18 3.05 9.06 5.06
CA ASN A 18 4.25 8.24 5.12
C ASN A 18 5.50 9.13 5.07
N LEU A 19 5.64 9.95 4.02
CA LEU A 19 6.80 10.83 3.83
C LEU A 19 6.96 11.84 4.97
N LEU A 20 5.88 12.48 5.41
CA LEU A 20 5.91 13.41 6.55
C LEU A 20 6.42 12.72 7.82
N THR A 21 6.00 11.48 8.06
CA THR A 21 6.43 10.68 9.21
C THR A 21 7.90 10.30 9.10
N GLN A 22 8.39 9.95 7.90
CA GLN A 22 9.82 9.71 7.69
C GLN A 22 10.61 10.97 8.05
N GLU A 23 10.18 12.13 7.57
CA GLU A 23 10.86 13.42 7.81
C GLU A 23 10.88 13.78 9.30
N VAL A 24 9.76 13.63 10.00
CA VAL A 24 9.69 13.84 11.46
C VAL A 24 10.59 12.86 12.20
N SER A 25 10.65 11.60 11.77
CA SER A 25 11.53 10.59 12.37
C SER A 25 13.00 10.97 12.24
N LEU A 26 13.41 11.48 11.06
CA LEU A 26 14.79 11.93 10.81
C LEU A 26 15.17 13.16 11.66
N GLN A 27 14.20 14.01 11.99
CA GLN A 27 14.42 15.15 12.88
C GLN A 27 14.55 14.73 14.36
N ILE A 28 13.93 13.62 14.76
CA ILE A 28 13.96 13.12 16.14
C ILE A 28 15.19 12.24 16.42
N TYR A 29 15.62 11.46 15.42
CA TYR A 29 16.70 10.48 15.59
C TYR A 29 17.72 10.59 14.45
N ALA A 30 18.95 10.95 14.81
CA ALA A 30 20.10 11.08 13.91
C ALA A 30 21.19 10.04 14.29
N GLY A 31 20.89 8.76 14.10
CA GLY A 31 21.82 7.66 14.33
C GLY A 31 22.00 6.79 13.09
N PHE A 32 22.79 5.72 13.19
CA PHE A 32 23.15 4.89 12.01
C PHE A 32 21.95 4.23 11.30
N LEU A 33 20.79 4.15 11.96
CA LEU A 33 19.56 3.58 11.42
C LEU A 33 18.48 4.62 11.11
N ASP A 34 18.81 5.92 11.13
CA ASP A 34 17.85 7.01 10.97
C ASP A 34 16.91 6.83 9.77
N VAL A 35 17.46 6.60 8.58
CA VAL A 35 16.71 6.38 7.35
C VAL A 35 15.85 5.12 7.43
N TYR A 36 16.38 4.02 7.98
CA TYR A 36 15.64 2.75 8.08
C TYR A 36 14.48 2.83 9.07
N ILE A 37 14.69 3.48 10.21
CA ILE A 37 13.63 3.74 11.20
C ILE A 37 12.58 4.67 10.60
N GLY A 38 13.00 5.72 9.89
CA GLY A 38 12.10 6.62 9.17
C GLY A 38 11.21 5.85 8.19
N ILE A 39 11.81 5.06 7.29
CA ILE A 39 11.08 4.22 6.34
C ILE A 39 10.10 3.28 7.06
N PHE A 40 10.53 2.62 8.14
CA PHE A 40 9.69 1.68 8.88
C PHE A 40 8.47 2.36 9.49
N VAL A 41 8.68 3.43 10.27
CA VAL A 41 7.59 4.15 10.95
C VAL A 41 6.68 4.84 9.94
N GLY A 42 7.25 5.46 8.90
CA GLY A 42 6.48 6.05 7.80
C GLY A 42 5.61 5.01 7.09
N THR A 43 6.13 3.80 6.87
CA THR A 43 5.37 2.68 6.28
C THR A 43 4.19 2.28 7.17
N ILE A 44 4.41 2.13 8.47
CA ILE A 44 3.33 1.80 9.41
C ILE A 44 2.23 2.87 9.38
N ILE A 45 2.59 4.15 9.51
CA ILE A 45 1.62 5.25 9.54
C ILE A 45 0.87 5.37 8.20
N GLY A 46 1.59 5.26 7.08
CA GLY A 46 0.98 5.27 5.75
C GLY A 46 0.00 4.12 5.55
N LEU A 47 0.38 2.90 5.95
CA LEU A 47 -0.49 1.73 5.86
C LEU A 47 -1.72 1.84 6.76
N MET A 48 -1.56 2.31 8.01
CA MET A 48 -2.69 2.54 8.92
C MET A 48 -3.68 3.56 8.36
N CYS A 49 -3.19 4.67 7.81
CA CYS A 49 -4.04 5.66 7.16
C CYS A 49 -4.79 5.06 5.96
N LYS A 50 -4.06 4.36 5.07
CA LYS A 50 -4.65 3.75 3.88
C LYS A 50 -5.70 2.70 4.24
N TYR A 51 -5.39 1.85 5.22
CA TYR A 51 -6.30 0.85 5.75
C TYR A 51 -7.60 1.49 6.25
N TYR A 52 -7.49 2.51 7.11
CA TYR A 52 -8.64 3.21 7.65
C TYR A 52 -9.53 3.80 6.54
N LEU A 53 -8.91 4.49 5.58
CA LEU A 53 -9.63 5.11 4.46
C LEU A 53 -10.30 4.07 3.56
N ASP A 54 -9.61 2.98 3.22
CA ASP A 54 -10.16 1.93 2.38
C ASP A 54 -11.29 1.18 3.09
N LYS A 55 -11.08 0.80 4.35
CA LYS A 55 -12.07 0.12 5.20
C LYS A 55 -13.37 0.92 5.25
N GLN A 56 -13.29 2.22 5.54
CA GLN A 56 -14.48 3.06 5.75
C GLN A 56 -15.14 3.49 4.43
N PHE A 57 -14.36 3.97 3.46
CA PHE A 57 -14.90 4.71 2.31
C PHE A 57 -14.91 3.94 0.98
N ILE A 58 -14.15 2.85 0.88
CA ILE A 58 -14.13 1.96 -0.30
C ILE A 58 -14.98 0.72 -0.06
N PHE A 59 -14.70 0.02 1.05
CA PHE A 59 -15.33 -1.26 1.36
C PHE A 59 -16.49 -1.15 2.35
N SER A 60 -16.60 -0.02 3.07
CA SER A 60 -17.61 0.22 4.10
C SER A 60 -17.74 -0.95 5.10
N TYR A 61 -16.59 -1.49 5.49
CA TYR A 61 -16.48 -2.66 6.35
C TYR A 61 -16.48 -2.26 7.83
N GLN A 62 -17.31 -2.94 8.63
CA GLN A 62 -17.41 -2.71 10.07
C GLN A 62 -16.78 -3.88 10.83
N THR A 63 -15.94 -3.55 11.81
CA THR A 63 -15.26 -4.53 12.66
C THR A 63 -15.95 -4.62 14.01
N GLN A 64 -16.19 -5.85 14.48
CA GLN A 64 -16.93 -6.12 15.72
C GLN A 64 -16.14 -5.76 16.99
N SER A 65 -14.80 -5.80 16.94
CA SER A 65 -13.92 -5.45 18.05
C SER A 65 -12.56 -4.95 17.58
N SER A 66 -11.79 -4.34 18.48
CA SER A 66 -10.42 -3.87 18.22
C SER A 66 -9.48 -5.03 17.84
N ALA A 67 -9.65 -6.21 18.45
CA ALA A 67 -8.85 -7.39 18.13
C ALA A 67 -9.09 -7.86 16.68
N TYR A 68 -10.36 -7.88 16.24
CA TYR A 68 -10.69 -8.18 14.83
C TYR A 68 -10.18 -7.12 13.87
N ASP A 69 -10.20 -5.84 14.27
CA ASP A 69 -9.66 -4.75 13.44
C ASP A 69 -8.15 -4.90 13.23
N ALA A 70 -7.40 -5.27 14.28
CA ALA A 70 -5.96 -5.54 14.17
C ALA A 70 -5.65 -6.74 13.26
N GLN A 71 -6.42 -7.83 13.35
CA GLN A 71 -6.28 -8.98 12.44
C GLN A 71 -6.60 -8.58 10.99
N THR A 72 -7.64 -7.77 10.78
CA THR A 72 -8.03 -7.28 9.45
C THR A 72 -6.96 -6.36 8.88
N PHE A 73 -6.36 -5.48 9.69
CA PHE A 73 -5.22 -4.66 9.29
C PHE A 73 -3.99 -5.49 8.91
N PHE A 74 -3.71 -6.56 9.65
CA PHE A 74 -2.62 -7.48 9.33
C PHE A 74 -2.85 -8.18 7.98
N ALA A 75 -4.05 -8.71 7.75
CA ALA A 75 -4.44 -9.31 6.47
C ALA A 75 -4.38 -8.29 5.32
N TYR A 76 -4.87 -7.06 5.55
CA TYR A 76 -4.78 -5.94 4.61
C TYR A 76 -3.34 -5.61 4.21
N SER A 77 -2.43 -5.65 5.18
CA SER A 77 -1.01 -5.39 4.95
C SER A 77 -0.38 -6.53 4.15
N LEU A 78 -0.72 -7.79 4.49
CA LEU A 78 -0.17 -8.98 3.84
C LEU A 78 -0.56 -9.07 2.36
N THR A 79 -1.80 -8.72 2.01
CA THR A 79 -2.26 -8.69 0.61
C THR A 79 -1.54 -7.64 -0.25
N GLY A 80 -0.84 -6.68 0.37
CA GLY A 80 0.00 -5.70 -0.33
C GLY A 80 1.32 -6.28 -0.87
N ILE A 81 1.81 -7.38 -0.31
CA ILE A 81 3.12 -7.95 -0.66
C ILE A 81 3.11 -8.47 -2.11
N GLY A 82 2.09 -9.25 -2.48
CA GLY A 82 1.99 -9.85 -3.81
C GLY A 82 2.01 -8.82 -4.95
N PRO A 83 1.12 -7.80 -4.94
CA PRO A 83 1.15 -6.71 -5.92
C PRO A 83 2.47 -5.94 -5.96
N THR A 84 3.14 -5.77 -4.82
CA THR A 84 4.45 -5.10 -4.77
C THR A 84 5.53 -5.93 -5.47
N LEU A 85 5.56 -7.24 -5.23
CA LEU A 85 6.45 -8.15 -5.95
C LEU A 85 6.14 -8.19 -7.45
N LEU A 86 4.86 -8.18 -7.83
CA LEU A 86 4.45 -8.10 -9.24
C LEU A 86 4.99 -6.84 -9.92
N PHE A 87 4.87 -5.69 -9.26
CA PHE A 87 5.43 -4.43 -9.73
C PHE A 87 6.95 -4.54 -9.94
N TRP A 88 7.70 -5.03 -8.95
CA TRP A 88 9.16 -5.20 -9.07
C TRP A 88 9.55 -6.19 -10.17
N MET A 89 8.84 -7.31 -10.30
CA MET A 89 9.11 -8.30 -11.35
C MET A 89 8.92 -7.70 -12.75
N MET A 90 7.90 -6.86 -12.95
CA MET A 90 7.69 -6.20 -14.23
C MET A 90 8.75 -5.11 -14.49
N GLU A 91 9.07 -4.29 -13.49
CA GLU A 91 10.09 -3.25 -13.62
C GLU A 91 11.46 -3.84 -13.94
N VAL A 92 11.93 -4.78 -13.11
CA VAL A 92 13.23 -5.44 -13.27
C VAL A 92 13.25 -6.34 -14.51
N GLY A 93 12.16 -7.07 -14.79
CA GLY A 93 12.08 -7.91 -15.98
C GLY A 93 12.23 -7.12 -17.27
N PHE A 94 11.59 -5.95 -17.37
CA PHE A 94 11.76 -5.06 -18.53
C PHE A 94 13.16 -4.45 -18.59
N ASP A 95 13.75 -4.09 -17.45
CA ASP A 95 15.13 -3.59 -17.39
C ASP A 95 16.12 -4.65 -17.87
N LEU A 96 15.95 -5.92 -17.46
CA LEU A 96 16.82 -7.04 -17.86
C LEU A 96 16.68 -7.41 -19.35
N ILE A 97 15.46 -7.37 -19.90
CA ILE A 97 15.21 -7.75 -21.31
C ILE A 97 15.69 -6.66 -22.27
N TYR A 98 15.46 -5.39 -21.95
CA TYR A 98 15.69 -4.27 -22.88
C TYR A 98 16.86 -3.37 -22.52
N GLY A 99 17.33 -3.37 -21.27
CA GLY A 99 18.49 -2.60 -20.82
C GLY A 99 18.32 -1.08 -20.87
N THR A 100 17.08 -0.56 -20.95
CA THR A 100 16.83 0.89 -21.04
C THR A 100 15.96 1.41 -19.91
N LYS A 101 16.28 2.62 -19.44
CA LYS A 101 15.50 3.35 -18.43
C LYS A 101 14.02 3.51 -18.83
N ARG A 102 13.75 3.72 -20.13
CA ARG A 102 12.39 3.83 -20.66
C ARG A 102 11.63 2.51 -20.51
N ALA A 103 12.22 1.40 -20.92
CA ALA A 103 11.60 0.08 -20.80
C ALA A 103 11.31 -0.28 -19.33
N ARG A 104 12.28 -0.02 -18.44
CA ARG A 104 12.09 -0.21 -16.98
C ARG A 104 10.86 0.53 -16.46
N TYR A 105 10.70 1.81 -16.80
CA TYR A 105 9.53 2.59 -16.38
C TYR A 105 8.22 2.14 -17.04
N VAL A 106 8.26 1.63 -18.27
CA VAL A 106 7.08 1.02 -18.90
C VAL A 106 6.68 -0.24 -18.11
N GLY A 107 7.65 -1.10 -17.77
CA GLY A 107 7.42 -2.27 -16.91
C GLY A 107 6.84 -1.88 -15.55
N ALA A 108 7.39 -0.84 -14.91
CA ALA A 108 6.88 -0.29 -13.66
C ALA A 108 5.41 0.15 -13.76
N VAL A 109 5.04 0.92 -14.79
CA VAL A 109 3.66 1.39 -14.98
C VAL A 109 2.69 0.23 -15.20
N ILE A 110 3.07 -0.76 -16.00
CA ILE A 110 2.26 -1.96 -16.23
C ILE A 110 2.09 -2.75 -14.92
N GLY A 111 3.20 -2.99 -14.22
CA GLY A 111 3.22 -3.72 -12.95
C GLY A 111 2.37 -3.04 -11.88
N LEU A 112 2.47 -1.72 -11.73
CA LEU A 112 1.63 -0.93 -10.82
C LEU A 112 0.15 -1.00 -11.19
N THR A 113 -0.18 -0.88 -12.48
CA THR A 113 -1.57 -0.91 -12.95
C THR A 113 -2.22 -2.26 -12.63
N ILE A 114 -1.56 -3.37 -12.98
CA ILE A 114 -2.05 -4.72 -12.66
C ILE A 114 -2.06 -4.92 -11.14
N GLY A 115 -1.01 -4.48 -10.45
CA GLY A 115 -0.88 -4.57 -9.00
C GLY A 115 -2.06 -3.92 -8.27
N TYR A 116 -2.50 -2.74 -8.68
CA TYR A 116 -3.68 -2.09 -8.10
C TYR A 116 -4.98 -2.86 -8.34
N VAL A 117 -5.17 -3.41 -9.55
CA VAL A 117 -6.34 -4.25 -9.85
C VAL A 117 -6.34 -5.50 -8.98
N VAL A 118 -5.20 -6.20 -8.89
CA VAL A 118 -5.04 -7.39 -8.06
C VAL A 118 -5.25 -7.04 -6.58
N LYS A 119 -4.66 -5.95 -6.08
CA LYS A 119 -4.85 -5.50 -4.70
C LYS A 119 -6.31 -5.26 -4.36
N TYR A 120 -7.03 -4.56 -5.23
CA TYR A 120 -8.47 -4.32 -5.04
C TYR A 120 -9.26 -5.63 -4.95
N GLN A 121 -8.97 -6.60 -5.82
CA GLN A 121 -9.64 -7.90 -5.78
C GLN A 121 -9.27 -8.71 -4.53
N LEU A 122 -7.99 -8.71 -4.12
CA LEU A 122 -7.54 -9.39 -2.92
C LEU A 122 -8.21 -8.81 -1.68
N ASP A 123 -8.24 -7.48 -1.55
CA ASP A 123 -8.87 -6.79 -0.44
C ASP A 123 -10.36 -7.08 -0.38
N LYS A 124 -11.03 -7.04 -1.53
CA LYS A 124 -12.46 -7.33 -1.62
C LYS A 124 -12.83 -8.74 -1.16
N HIS A 125 -12.02 -9.75 -1.51
CA HIS A 125 -12.35 -11.16 -1.28
C HIS A 125 -11.75 -11.75 0.00
N TYR A 126 -10.58 -11.29 0.43
CA TYR A 126 -9.87 -11.89 1.56
C TYR A 126 -9.83 -11.02 2.82
N VAL A 127 -9.96 -9.70 2.68
CA VAL A 127 -9.83 -8.76 3.80
C VAL A 127 -11.19 -8.23 4.24
N PHE A 128 -11.96 -7.74 3.27
CA PHE A 128 -13.26 -7.10 3.47
C PHE A 128 -14.41 -7.93 2.90
N SER A 129 -14.26 -9.26 2.89
CA SER A 129 -15.37 -10.14 2.53
C SER A 129 -16.52 -9.85 3.47
N LYS A 130 -17.73 -9.66 2.93
CA LYS A 130 -18.93 -9.53 3.75
C LYS A 130 -19.03 -10.81 4.58
N GLN A 131 -18.91 -10.69 5.90
CA GLN A 131 -19.41 -11.72 6.79
C GLN A 131 -20.92 -11.71 6.64
N ASP A 132 -21.51 -12.85 6.30
CA ASP A 132 -22.95 -13.07 6.48
C ASP A 132 -23.21 -12.89 7.99
N ILE A 133 -23.67 -11.71 8.38
CA ILE A 133 -24.20 -11.40 9.72
C ILE A 133 -25.72 -11.46 9.62
#